data_AF-A0A961F1Z4-F1
#
_entry.id   AF-A0A961F1Z4-F1
#
_cell.length_a   1.000
_cell.length_b   1.000
_cell.length_c   1.000
_cell.angle_alpha   90.00
_cell.angle_beta   90.00
_cell.angle_gamma   90.00
#
_symmetry.space_group_name_H-M   'P 1'
#
loop_
_entity.id
_entity.type
_entity.pdbx_description
1 polymer ?
#
loop_
_entity_poly.entity_id
_entity_poly.type
_entity_poly.pdbx_seq_one_letter_code
_entity_poly.pdbx_strand_id
1 'polypeptide(L)'
;MRAKFPAALALLVGILLPTDYLLEAQTQSTAGLMNRIGIENSEELAKMISDPNIRIQDKEEAVFRMGELSRQLPSHPEISPSKLFNPLLGVLIPQSSVQDHHILRVAACNALGRFAGQDGAESIVQPLGKVVRNQEEKEEVRMAAGLALSRFYKNSAAAASEELIAALNQEVDRGAHADNVRVTTQIVVSLGMLGDRRAFVPLMRVLRSNFPTDTKNKAQ
;
A
#
# COMPACT_ATOMS: atom_id res chain seq x y z
N MET A 1 -25.82 66.46 -31.32
CA MET A 1 -26.79 67.12 -30.43
C MET A 1 -27.10 66.16 -29.29
N ARG A 2 -26.72 66.57 -28.07
CA ARG A 2 -27.12 66.08 -26.73
C ARG A 2 -26.97 64.59 -26.35
N ALA A 3 -26.06 64.39 -25.39
CA ALA A 3 -25.98 63.29 -24.45
C ALA A 3 -27.22 63.17 -23.54
N LYS A 4 -27.41 61.97 -22.96
CA LYS A 4 -27.88 61.71 -21.59
C LYS A 4 -27.66 60.22 -21.23
N PHE A 5 -26.71 59.96 -20.32
CA PHE A 5 -26.70 58.83 -19.37
C PHE A 5 -27.60 59.23 -18.16
N PRO A 6 -28.08 58.34 -17.25
CA PRO A 6 -27.25 57.30 -16.58
C PRO A 6 -27.91 56.00 -16.07
N ALA A 7 -27.01 55.08 -15.68
CA ALA A 7 -27.02 54.14 -14.54
C ALA A 7 -28.24 53.23 -14.27
N ALA A 8 -28.01 51.92 -14.43
CA ALA A 8 -28.49 50.91 -13.48
C ALA A 8 -27.37 49.89 -13.22
N LEU A 9 -26.99 49.86 -11.95
CA LEU A 9 -26.02 49.00 -11.30
C LEU A 9 -26.51 47.54 -11.37
N ALA A 10 -25.77 46.63 -12.00
CA ALA A 10 -25.93 45.19 -11.79
C ALA A 10 -24.59 44.65 -11.28
N LEU A 11 -24.49 44.70 -9.95
CA LEU A 11 -23.44 44.13 -9.14
C LEU A 11 -23.48 42.60 -9.31
N LEU A 12 -22.67 42.04 -10.22
CA LEU A 12 -22.47 40.59 -10.28
C LEU A 12 -21.33 40.24 -9.33
N VAL A 13 -21.71 40.03 -8.06
CA VAL A 13 -20.91 39.36 -7.04
C VAL A 13 -20.76 37.91 -7.50
N GLY A 14 -19.73 37.65 -8.31
CA GLY A 14 -19.22 36.31 -8.56
C GLY A 14 -18.50 35.87 -7.30
N ILE A 15 -19.23 35.13 -6.47
CA ILE A 15 -18.79 34.57 -5.20
C ILE A 15 -17.44 33.88 -5.40
N LEU A 16 -16.41 34.46 -4.79
CA LEU A 16 -15.11 33.84 -4.60
C LEU A 16 -15.32 32.69 -3.59
N LEU A 17 -15.82 31.55 -4.06
CA LEU A 17 -15.81 30.34 -3.23
C LEU A 17 -14.33 29.99 -3.02
N PRO A 18 -13.87 29.85 -1.77
CA PRO A 18 -12.52 29.36 -1.52
C PRO A 18 -12.38 28.01 -2.21
N THR A 19 -11.37 27.89 -3.07
CA THR A 19 -11.04 26.71 -3.88
C THR A 19 -11.01 25.42 -3.08
N ASP A 20 -10.79 25.52 -1.77
CA ASP A 20 -10.74 24.39 -0.84
C ASP A 20 -12.10 23.69 -0.66
N TYR A 21 -13.22 24.43 -0.71
CA TYR A 21 -14.57 23.86 -0.52
C TYR A 21 -15.05 23.03 -1.73
N LEU A 22 -14.64 23.39 -2.95
CA LEU A 22 -14.97 22.62 -4.16
C LEU A 22 -14.14 21.32 -4.24
N LEU A 23 -12.91 21.34 -3.70
CA LEU A 23 -12.05 20.17 -3.65
C LEU A 23 -12.59 19.10 -2.69
N GLU A 24 -13.06 19.51 -1.50
CA GLU A 24 -13.65 18.61 -0.50
C GLU A 24 -14.99 17.99 -0.96
N ALA A 25 -15.79 18.75 -1.70
CA ALA A 25 -17.04 18.24 -2.27
C ALA A 25 -16.81 17.18 -3.38
N GLN A 26 -15.76 17.34 -4.18
CA GLN A 26 -15.39 16.34 -5.20
C GLN A 26 -14.78 15.07 -4.59
N THR A 27 -13.95 15.17 -3.54
CA THR A 27 -13.35 14.00 -2.88
C THR A 27 -14.38 13.17 -2.10
N GLN A 28 -15.36 13.80 -1.43
CA GLN A 28 -16.49 13.07 -0.83
C GLN A 28 -17.34 12.36 -1.90
N SER A 29 -17.48 12.96 -3.08
CA SER A 29 -18.24 12.39 -4.18
C SER A 29 -17.56 11.15 -4.79
N THR A 30 -16.23 11.11 -4.91
CA THR A 30 -15.53 9.95 -5.50
C THR A 30 -15.49 8.76 -4.54
N ALA A 31 -15.22 8.98 -3.25
CA ALA A 31 -15.22 7.93 -2.23
C ALA A 31 -16.60 7.25 -2.07
N GLY A 32 -17.68 8.02 -2.12
CA GLY A 32 -19.05 7.49 -2.07
C GLY A 32 -19.44 6.63 -3.29
N LEU A 33 -18.86 6.94 -4.47
CA LEU A 33 -19.06 6.16 -5.69
C LEU A 33 -18.27 4.84 -5.67
N MET A 34 -17.01 4.86 -5.23
CA MET A 34 -16.16 3.67 -5.22
C MET A 34 -16.65 2.59 -4.25
N ASN A 35 -17.23 2.98 -3.12
CA ASN A 35 -17.83 2.04 -2.16
C ASN A 35 -19.02 1.25 -2.74
N ARG A 36 -19.63 1.72 -3.83
CA ARG A 36 -20.73 1.04 -4.52
C ARG A 36 -20.24 0.04 -5.56
N ILE A 37 -18.96 0.08 -5.94
CA ILE A 37 -18.38 -0.87 -6.89
C ILE A 37 -18.25 -2.23 -6.21
N GLY A 38 -19.09 -3.18 -6.63
CA GLY A 38 -19.06 -4.57 -6.17
C GLY A 38 -17.93 -5.37 -6.82
N ILE A 39 -17.71 -6.59 -6.33
CA ILE A 39 -16.66 -7.48 -6.84
C ILE A 39 -16.83 -7.81 -8.34
N GLU A 40 -18.08 -7.89 -8.80
CA GLU A 40 -18.47 -8.09 -10.21
C GLU A 40 -17.89 -7.02 -11.14
N ASN A 41 -17.76 -5.78 -10.65
CA ASN A 41 -17.30 -4.62 -11.40
C ASN A 41 -15.85 -4.24 -11.04
N SER A 42 -15.08 -5.17 -10.48
CA SER A 42 -13.68 -4.92 -10.08
C SER A 42 -12.77 -4.49 -11.24
N GLU A 43 -13.13 -4.76 -12.50
CA GLU A 43 -12.41 -4.27 -13.66
C GLU A 43 -12.41 -2.73 -13.75
N GLU A 44 -13.47 -2.06 -13.30
CA GLU A 44 -13.53 -0.59 -13.25
C GLU A 44 -12.46 -0.04 -12.30
N LEU A 45 -12.29 -0.65 -11.13
CA LEU A 45 -11.23 -0.31 -10.18
C LEU A 45 -9.84 -0.53 -10.81
N ALA A 46 -9.64 -1.63 -11.53
CA ALA A 46 -8.38 -1.93 -12.20
C ALA A 46 -8.03 -0.88 -13.29
N LYS A 47 -9.03 -0.44 -14.05
CA LYS A 47 -8.88 0.65 -15.03
C LYS A 47 -8.52 1.96 -14.32
N MET A 48 -9.18 2.27 -13.20
CA MET A 48 -8.89 3.49 -12.46
C MET A 48 -7.47 3.50 -11.89
N ILE A 49 -7.01 2.38 -11.34
CA ILE A 49 -5.66 2.24 -10.79
C ILE A 49 -4.59 2.48 -11.86
N SER A 50 -4.82 2.00 -13.08
CA SER A 50 -3.86 2.08 -14.18
C SER A 50 -3.91 3.39 -14.99
N ASP A 51 -4.99 4.17 -14.91
CA ASP A 51 -5.14 5.41 -15.67
C ASP A 51 -4.19 6.52 -15.17
N PRO A 52 -3.25 7.01 -15.99
CA PRO A 52 -2.31 8.07 -15.57
C PRO A 52 -2.97 9.41 -15.25
N ASN A 53 -4.19 9.67 -15.72
CA ASN A 53 -4.90 10.93 -15.52
C ASN A 53 -5.69 10.99 -14.22
N ILE A 54 -5.85 9.86 -13.53
CA ILE A 54 -6.55 9.81 -12.24
C ILE A 54 -5.59 10.23 -11.12
N ARG A 55 -6.10 11.07 -10.22
CA ARG A 55 -5.35 11.55 -9.05
C ARG A 55 -4.98 10.40 -8.13
N ILE A 56 -3.85 10.53 -7.44
CA ILE A 56 -3.34 9.48 -6.56
C ILE A 56 -4.30 9.15 -5.43
N GLN A 57 -4.99 10.14 -4.87
CA GLN A 57 -5.98 9.91 -3.81
C GLN A 57 -7.14 9.03 -4.30
N ASP A 58 -7.61 9.26 -5.52
CA ASP A 58 -8.68 8.45 -6.11
C ASP A 58 -8.18 7.03 -6.47
N LYS A 59 -6.91 6.89 -6.89
CA LYS A 59 -6.27 5.58 -7.07
C LYS A 59 -6.09 4.83 -5.76
N GLU A 60 -5.74 5.53 -4.69
CA GLU A 60 -5.57 4.95 -3.36
C GLU A 60 -6.89 4.39 -2.85
N GLU A 61 -8.00 5.12 -3.02
CA GLU A 61 -9.34 4.63 -2.68
C GLU A 61 -9.72 3.40 -3.53
N ALA A 62 -9.40 3.40 -4.83
CA ALA A 62 -9.62 2.24 -5.69
C ALA A 62 -8.80 1.01 -5.24
N VAL A 63 -7.53 1.21 -4.84
CA VAL A 63 -6.66 0.17 -4.27
C VAL A 63 -7.23 -0.36 -2.95
N PHE A 64 -7.65 0.53 -2.05
CA PHE A 64 -8.26 0.16 -0.78
C PHE A 64 -9.52 -0.67 -1.00
N ARG A 65 -10.41 -0.22 -1.89
CA ARG A 65 -11.63 -0.92 -2.26
C ARG A 65 -11.33 -2.30 -2.84
N MET A 66 -10.37 -2.40 -3.76
CA MET A 66 -9.94 -3.69 -4.34
C MET A 66 -9.49 -4.67 -3.24
N GLY A 67 -8.79 -4.18 -2.21
CA GLY A 67 -8.43 -4.96 -1.04
C GLY A 67 -9.62 -5.39 -0.17
N GLU A 68 -10.63 -4.55 0.03
CA GLU A 68 -11.87 -4.92 0.75
C GLU A 68 -12.66 -6.00 0.01
N LEU A 69 -12.68 -5.96 -1.33
CA LEU A 69 -13.37 -6.95 -2.16
C LEU A 69 -12.81 -8.36 -1.99
N SER A 70 -11.58 -8.54 -1.47
CA SER A 70 -11.03 -9.86 -1.16
C SER A 70 -11.89 -10.64 -0.16
N ARG A 71 -12.65 -9.95 0.70
CA ARG A 71 -13.53 -10.56 1.70
C ARG A 71 -14.79 -11.16 1.09
N GLN A 72 -15.14 -10.76 -0.13
CA GLN A 72 -16.31 -11.25 -0.85
C GLN A 72 -16.00 -12.50 -1.68
N LEU A 73 -14.73 -12.77 -2.00
CA LEU A 73 -14.30 -13.93 -2.79
C LEU A 73 -14.90 -15.28 -2.36
N PRO A 74 -15.05 -15.61 -1.05
CA PRO A 74 -15.67 -16.88 -0.65
C PRO A 74 -17.13 -17.03 -1.10
N SER A 75 -17.84 -15.92 -1.33
CA SER A 75 -19.22 -15.92 -1.83
C SER A 75 -19.32 -15.82 -3.36
N HIS A 76 -18.18 -15.68 -4.04
CA HIS A 76 -18.05 -15.45 -5.49
C HIS A 76 -16.98 -16.38 -6.09
N PRO A 77 -17.17 -17.71 -6.06
CA PRO A 77 -16.17 -18.69 -6.51
C PRO A 77 -15.83 -18.59 -8.00
N GLU A 78 -16.69 -17.97 -8.81
CA GLU A 78 -16.47 -17.67 -10.23
C GLU A 78 -15.42 -16.58 -10.47
N ILE A 79 -15.11 -15.77 -9.45
CA ILE A 79 -14.14 -14.69 -9.53
C ILE A 79 -12.81 -15.17 -8.96
N SER A 80 -11.82 -15.36 -9.84
CA SER A 80 -10.46 -15.68 -9.39
C SER A 80 -9.88 -14.54 -8.54
N PRO A 81 -9.28 -14.82 -7.36
CA PRO A 81 -8.63 -13.80 -6.53
C PRO A 81 -7.57 -12.98 -7.29
N SER A 82 -6.91 -13.61 -8.27
CA SER A 82 -5.90 -12.97 -9.13
C SER A 82 -6.44 -11.79 -9.94
N LYS A 83 -7.74 -11.78 -10.29
CA LYS A 83 -8.37 -10.63 -10.94
C LYS A 83 -8.30 -9.37 -10.08
N LEU A 84 -8.33 -9.52 -8.75
CA LEU A 84 -8.27 -8.41 -7.81
C LEU A 84 -6.83 -8.04 -7.46
N PHE A 85 -5.95 -9.02 -7.21
CA PHE A 85 -4.59 -8.72 -6.76
C PHE A 85 -3.61 -8.38 -7.88
N ASN A 86 -3.83 -8.81 -9.13
CA ASN A 86 -2.90 -8.51 -10.24
C ASN A 86 -2.77 -7.00 -10.53
N PRO A 87 -3.85 -6.19 -10.56
CA PRO A 87 -3.72 -4.74 -10.66
C PRO A 87 -2.88 -4.14 -9.52
N LEU A 88 -3.02 -4.67 -8.30
CA LEU A 88 -2.23 -4.22 -7.14
C LEU A 88 -0.75 -4.59 -7.25
N LEU A 89 -0.43 -5.76 -7.82
CA LEU A 89 0.95 -6.13 -8.13
C LEU A 89 1.57 -5.19 -9.16
N GLY A 90 0.79 -4.72 -10.15
CA GLY A 90 1.23 -3.72 -11.11
C GLY A 90 1.64 -2.39 -10.46
N VAL A 91 0.91 -1.97 -9.42
CA VAL A 91 1.23 -0.76 -8.63
C VAL A 91 2.60 -0.88 -7.95
N LEU A 92 3.02 -2.08 -7.53
CA LEU A 92 4.29 -2.24 -6.82
C LEU A 92 5.52 -1.86 -7.66
N ILE A 93 5.40 -1.81 -8.99
CA ILE A 93 6.47 -1.41 -9.91
C ILE A 93 6.70 0.11 -9.77
N PRO A 94 7.88 0.58 -9.32
CA PRO A 94 8.13 2.01 -9.16
C PRO A 94 7.95 2.80 -10.45
N GLN A 95 7.21 3.92 -10.39
CA GLN A 95 7.00 4.86 -11.48
C GLN A 95 7.57 6.22 -11.08
N SER A 96 8.78 6.55 -11.54
CA SER A 96 9.48 7.79 -11.19
C SER A 96 8.82 9.05 -11.78
N SER A 97 8.04 8.89 -12.85
CA SER A 97 7.26 9.98 -13.48
C SER A 97 6.00 10.35 -12.70
N VAL A 98 5.58 9.53 -11.75
CA VAL A 98 4.38 9.77 -10.93
C VAL A 98 4.84 10.32 -9.59
N GLN A 99 4.57 11.60 -9.37
CA GLN A 99 4.81 12.24 -8.08
C GLN A 99 4.15 11.42 -6.96
N ASP A 100 4.79 11.27 -5.81
CA ASP A 100 4.21 10.59 -4.65
C ASP A 100 3.73 9.14 -4.87
N HIS A 101 4.20 8.46 -5.93
CA HIS A 101 3.81 7.08 -6.25
C HIS A 101 4.02 6.07 -5.10
N HIS A 102 5.00 6.34 -4.22
CA HIS A 102 5.22 5.55 -3.00
C HIS A 102 3.99 5.45 -2.09
N ILE A 103 3.13 6.47 -2.01
CA ILE A 103 1.89 6.45 -1.22
C ILE A 103 0.97 5.35 -1.76
N LEU A 104 0.78 5.33 -3.08
CA LEU A 104 -0.03 4.31 -3.74
C LEU A 104 0.54 2.90 -3.55
N ARG A 105 1.87 2.77 -3.49
CA ARG A 105 2.56 1.50 -3.22
C ARG A 105 2.42 1.01 -1.80
N VAL A 106 2.41 1.90 -0.81
CA VAL A 106 2.05 1.57 0.58
C VAL A 106 0.63 1.02 0.62
N ALA A 107 -0.33 1.71 -0.01
CA ALA A 107 -1.73 1.25 -0.09
C ALA A 107 -1.83 -0.12 -0.76
N ALA A 108 -1.11 -0.35 -1.86
CA ALA A 108 -1.09 -1.62 -2.56
C ALA A 108 -0.52 -2.76 -1.69
N CYS A 109 0.57 -2.54 -0.96
CA CYS A 109 1.10 -3.53 -0.02
C CYS A 109 0.05 -3.91 1.04
N ASN A 110 -0.62 -2.92 1.63
CA ASN A 110 -1.65 -3.13 2.64
C ASN A 110 -2.85 -3.92 2.10
N ALA A 111 -3.28 -3.61 0.87
CA ALA A 111 -4.36 -4.30 0.18
C ALA A 111 -3.96 -5.74 -0.19
N LEU A 112 -2.76 -5.95 -0.74
CA LEU A 112 -2.21 -7.27 -1.07
C LEU A 112 -2.15 -8.21 0.12
N GLY A 113 -1.79 -7.71 1.31
CA GLY A 113 -1.81 -8.49 2.54
C GLY A 113 -3.19 -9.05 2.92
N ARG A 114 -4.30 -8.51 2.37
CA ARG A 114 -5.67 -9.01 2.60
C ARG A 114 -6.01 -10.24 1.76
N PHE A 115 -5.14 -10.63 0.84
CA PHE A 115 -5.29 -11.83 0.02
C PHE A 115 -4.58 -13.04 0.60
N ALA A 116 -3.88 -12.93 1.73
CA ALA A 116 -2.98 -13.95 2.26
C ALA A 116 -3.59 -15.34 2.54
N GLY A 117 -4.92 -15.46 2.55
CA GLY A 117 -5.64 -16.74 2.69
C GLY A 117 -6.44 -17.16 1.45
N GLN A 118 -6.28 -16.46 0.33
CA GLN A 118 -6.99 -16.72 -0.92
C GLN A 118 -6.18 -17.65 -1.83
N ASP A 119 -6.86 -18.37 -2.73
CA ASP A 119 -6.20 -19.23 -3.70
C ASP A 119 -5.29 -18.42 -4.65
N GLY A 120 -4.08 -18.93 -4.88
CA GLY A 120 -3.07 -18.28 -5.73
C GLY A 120 -2.34 -17.11 -5.07
N ALA A 121 -2.66 -16.77 -3.82
CA ALA A 121 -2.04 -15.65 -3.11
C ALA A 121 -0.53 -15.87 -2.83
N GLU A 122 -0.03 -17.09 -2.88
CA GLU A 122 1.40 -17.39 -2.80
C GLU A 122 2.23 -16.64 -3.85
N SER A 123 1.62 -16.31 -5.01
CA SER A 123 2.26 -15.50 -6.06
C SER A 123 2.56 -14.06 -5.64
N ILE A 124 1.95 -13.56 -4.56
CA ILE A 124 2.14 -12.21 -4.02
C ILE A 124 3.41 -12.11 -3.16
N VAL A 125 3.86 -13.22 -2.57
CA VAL A 125 4.95 -13.24 -1.59
C VAL A 125 6.27 -12.73 -2.18
N GLN A 126 6.67 -13.26 -3.33
CA GLN A 126 7.91 -12.87 -4.00
C GLN A 126 7.94 -11.38 -4.39
N PRO A 127 6.90 -10.81 -5.04
CA PRO A 127 6.80 -9.37 -5.29
C PRO A 127 6.96 -8.52 -4.02
N LEU A 128 6.27 -8.85 -2.92
CA LEU A 128 6.42 -8.12 -1.65
C LEU A 128 7.83 -8.28 -1.08
N GLY A 129 8.41 -9.48 -1.15
CA GLY A 129 9.77 -9.75 -0.70
C GLY A 129 10.84 -8.94 -1.45
N LYS A 130 10.67 -8.76 -2.77
CA LYS A 130 11.51 -7.83 -3.55
C LYS A 130 11.41 -6.39 -3.06
N VAL A 131 10.20 -5.93 -2.71
CA VAL A 131 9.99 -4.58 -2.16
C VAL A 131 10.70 -4.42 -0.81
N VAL A 132 10.55 -5.38 0.11
CA VAL A 132 11.20 -5.31 1.43
C VAL A 132 12.73 -5.30 1.32
N ARG A 133 13.29 -6.07 0.39
CA ARG A 133 14.76 -6.18 0.18
C ARG A 133 15.37 -5.01 -0.59
N ASN A 134 14.57 -4.16 -1.25
CA ASN A 134 15.09 -3.04 -2.00
C ASN A 134 15.58 -1.93 -1.05
N GLN A 135 16.90 -1.73 -0.96
CA GLN A 135 17.49 -0.73 -0.06
C GLN A 135 17.31 0.71 -0.56
N GLU A 136 17.07 0.91 -1.86
CA GLU A 136 16.78 2.22 -2.45
C GLU A 136 15.30 2.61 -2.32
N GLU A 137 14.48 1.68 -1.81
CA GLU A 137 13.07 1.90 -1.59
C GLU A 137 12.81 2.80 -0.38
N LYS A 138 11.73 3.59 -0.45
CA LYS A 138 11.29 4.38 0.69
C LYS A 138 10.93 3.48 1.87
N GLU A 139 11.35 3.93 3.06
CA GLU A 139 11.20 3.21 4.33
C GLU A 139 9.76 2.74 4.55
N GLU A 140 8.78 3.61 4.29
CA GLU A 140 7.35 3.34 4.50
C GLU A 140 6.84 2.21 3.61
N VAL A 141 7.30 2.14 2.36
CA VAL A 141 6.91 1.10 1.40
C VAL A 141 7.50 -0.24 1.83
N ARG A 142 8.77 -0.26 2.25
CA ARG A 142 9.44 -1.47 2.76
C ARG A 142 8.74 -2.00 4.01
N MET A 143 8.39 -1.11 4.94
CA MET A 143 7.64 -1.48 6.15
C MET A 143 6.27 -2.04 5.82
N ALA A 144 5.52 -1.40 4.92
CA ALA A 144 4.20 -1.86 4.48
C ALA A 144 4.27 -3.24 3.83
N ALA A 145 5.27 -3.48 2.98
CA ALA A 145 5.51 -4.80 2.38
C ALA A 145 5.88 -5.85 3.44
N GLY A 146 6.71 -5.50 4.42
CA GLY A 146 7.07 -6.39 5.53
C GLY A 146 5.87 -6.76 6.40
N LEU A 147 4.99 -5.80 6.69
CA LEU A 147 3.73 -6.05 7.39
C LEU A 147 2.74 -6.87 6.55
N ALA A 148 2.68 -6.64 5.24
CA ALA A 148 1.84 -7.44 4.36
C ALA A 148 2.27 -8.91 4.33
N LEU A 149 3.58 -9.18 4.25
CA LEU A 149 4.15 -10.53 4.32
C LEU A 149 3.81 -11.26 5.62
N SER A 150 3.71 -10.56 6.75
CA SER A 150 3.39 -11.20 8.04
C SER A 150 1.96 -11.77 8.11
N ARG A 151 1.09 -11.39 7.18
CA ARG A 151 -0.28 -11.94 7.07
C ARG A 151 -0.34 -13.29 6.37
N PHE A 152 0.73 -13.75 5.75
CA PHE A 152 0.79 -15.01 5.00
C PHE A 152 1.11 -16.20 5.93
N TYR A 153 0.26 -16.51 6.91
CA TYR A 153 0.54 -17.50 7.97
C TYR A 153 0.19 -18.98 7.66
N LYS A 154 -0.41 -19.28 6.49
CA LYS A 154 -0.81 -20.65 6.09
C LYS A 154 0.23 -21.29 5.15
N ASN A 155 -0.22 -21.78 3.99
CA ASN A 155 0.61 -22.45 2.98
C ASN A 155 1.79 -21.60 2.48
N SER A 156 1.71 -20.28 2.66
CA SER A 156 2.72 -19.32 2.24
C SER A 156 3.63 -18.82 3.38
N ALA A 157 3.46 -19.30 4.63
CA ALA A 157 4.25 -18.84 5.78
C ALA A 157 5.73 -19.12 5.62
N ALA A 158 6.04 -20.28 5.05
CA ALA A 158 7.42 -20.65 4.81
C ALA A 158 8.08 -19.71 3.79
N ALA A 159 7.41 -19.41 2.68
CA ALA A 159 7.92 -18.49 1.67
C ALA A 159 8.02 -17.04 2.19
N ALA A 160 6.99 -16.57 2.92
CA ALA A 160 7.00 -15.23 3.50
C ALA A 160 8.13 -15.05 4.55
N SER A 161 8.35 -16.08 5.37
CA SER A 161 9.45 -16.07 6.34
C SER A 161 10.81 -16.08 5.64
N GLU A 162 10.98 -16.80 4.54
CA GLU A 162 12.22 -16.81 3.76
C GLU A 162 12.55 -15.41 3.20
N GLU A 163 11.57 -14.73 2.62
CA GLU A 163 11.73 -13.36 2.12
C GLU A 163 12.09 -12.36 3.24
N LEU A 164 11.43 -12.45 4.39
CA LEU A 164 11.72 -11.60 5.55
C LEU A 164 13.07 -11.92 6.20
N ILE A 165 13.47 -13.20 6.28
CA ILE A 165 14.79 -13.62 6.78
C ILE A 165 15.89 -13.09 5.86
N ALA A 166 15.71 -13.18 4.55
CA ALA A 166 16.64 -12.64 3.58
C ALA A 166 16.81 -11.11 3.76
N ALA A 167 15.70 -10.39 3.90
CA ALA A 167 15.74 -8.95 4.19
C ALA A 167 16.41 -8.63 5.53
N LEU A 168 16.11 -9.39 6.59
CA LEU A 168 16.72 -9.18 7.91
C LEU A 168 18.23 -9.38 7.87
N ASN A 169 18.69 -10.44 7.20
CA ASN A 169 20.13 -10.70 7.06
C ASN A 169 20.82 -9.54 6.33
N GLN A 170 20.23 -9.02 5.24
CA GLN A 170 20.77 -7.85 4.54
C GLN A 170 20.90 -6.62 5.46
N GLU A 171 19.90 -6.35 6.30
CA GLU A 171 19.96 -5.21 7.23
C GLU A 171 20.96 -5.43 8.38
N VAL A 172 21.07 -6.65 8.88
CA VAL A 172 22.08 -7.01 9.88
C VAL A 172 23.50 -6.88 9.31
N ASP A 173 23.72 -7.32 8.06
CA ASP A 173 25.01 -7.21 7.39
C ASP A 173 25.38 -5.75 7.08
N ARG A 174 24.38 -4.93 6.73
CA ARG A 174 24.54 -3.47 6.54
C ARG A 174 24.85 -2.73 7.84
N GLY A 175 24.42 -3.27 8.97
CA GLY A 175 24.51 -2.64 10.30
C GLY A 175 23.44 -1.57 10.52
N ALA A 176 23.31 -1.11 11.76
CA ALA A 176 22.31 -0.11 12.13
C ALA A 176 22.66 1.29 11.60
N HIS A 177 21.72 1.89 10.88
CA HIS A 177 21.72 3.26 10.35
C HIS A 177 20.38 3.93 10.65
N ALA A 178 20.34 5.26 10.67
CA ALA A 178 19.11 5.99 10.99
C ALA A 178 17.94 5.66 10.04
N ASP A 179 18.24 5.32 8.78
CA ASP A 179 17.29 5.05 7.70
C ASP A 179 16.82 3.58 7.62
N ASN A 180 17.39 2.65 8.41
CA ASN A 180 17.01 1.24 8.37
C ASN A 180 16.47 0.69 9.70
N VAL A 181 16.68 1.37 10.82
CA VAL A 181 16.24 0.90 12.15
C VAL A 181 14.75 0.58 12.18
N ARG A 182 13.91 1.44 11.61
CA ARG A 182 12.46 1.26 11.57
C ARG A 182 12.06 0.08 10.69
N VAL A 183 12.69 -0.08 9.53
CA VAL A 183 12.46 -1.23 8.64
C VAL A 183 12.88 -2.53 9.31
N THR A 184 14.09 -2.59 9.89
CA THR A 184 14.58 -3.76 10.62
C THR A 184 13.65 -4.14 11.75
N THR A 185 13.18 -3.16 12.53
CA THR A 185 12.21 -3.40 13.61
C THR A 185 10.91 -3.98 13.07
N GLN A 186 10.40 -3.48 11.94
CA GLN A 186 9.21 -4.02 11.30
C GLN A 186 9.43 -5.45 10.79
N ILE A 187 10.58 -5.75 10.19
CA ILE A 187 10.93 -7.10 9.72
C ILE A 187 10.97 -8.09 10.90
N VAL A 188 11.60 -7.69 12.01
CA VAL A 188 11.65 -8.48 13.25
C VAL A 188 10.24 -8.78 13.77
N VAL A 189 9.39 -7.77 13.89
CA VAL A 189 7.99 -7.94 14.32
C VAL A 189 7.23 -8.87 13.37
N SER A 190 7.39 -8.67 12.06
CA SER A 190 6.74 -9.49 11.04
C SER A 190 7.16 -10.97 11.11
N LEU A 191 8.45 -11.25 11.36
CA LEU A 191 8.94 -12.62 11.58
C LEU A 191 8.34 -13.22 12.86
N GLY A 192 8.24 -12.44 13.94
CA GLY A 192 7.58 -12.87 15.18
C GLY A 192 6.12 -13.25 14.97
N MET A 193 5.39 -12.50 14.13
CA MET A 193 3.99 -12.82 13.78
C MET A 193 3.85 -14.13 12.98
N LEU A 194 4.83 -14.45 12.12
CA LEU A 194 4.81 -15.70 11.35
C LEU A 194 5.19 -16.93 12.18
N GLY A 195 5.97 -16.75 13.26
CA GLY A 195 6.32 -17.83 14.18
C GLY A 195 7.21 -18.92 13.58
N ASP A 196 7.86 -18.66 12.44
CA ASP A 196 8.73 -19.63 11.79
C ASP A 196 10.06 -19.75 12.55
N ARG A 197 10.35 -20.97 13.01
CA ARG A 197 11.56 -21.29 13.77
C ARG A 197 12.85 -21.02 12.99
N ARG A 198 12.82 -20.99 11.66
CA ARG A 198 13.97 -20.62 10.83
C ARG A 198 14.45 -19.19 11.09
N ALA A 199 13.58 -18.32 11.61
CA ALA A 199 13.93 -16.95 11.99
C ALA A 199 14.79 -16.87 13.26
N PHE A 200 14.88 -17.94 14.06
CA PHE A 200 15.61 -17.93 15.34
C PHE A 200 17.06 -17.45 15.20
N VAL A 201 17.81 -18.02 14.24
CA VAL A 201 19.22 -17.64 14.05
C VAL A 201 19.36 -16.18 13.58
N PRO A 202 18.62 -15.71 12.55
CA PRO A 202 18.59 -14.29 12.18
C PRO A 202 18.25 -13.34 13.33
N LEU A 203 17.22 -13.65 14.14
CA LEU A 203 16.82 -12.83 15.29
C LEU A 203 17.92 -12.76 16.36
N MET A 204 18.61 -13.87 16.63
CA MET A 204 19.77 -13.89 17.53
C MET A 204 20.93 -13.00 17.02
N ARG A 205 21.09 -12.87 15.69
CA ARG A 205 22.08 -11.94 15.12
C ARG A 205 21.68 -10.48 15.39
N VAL A 206 20.39 -10.14 15.36
CA VAL A 206 19.91 -8.79 15.74
C VAL A 206 20.26 -8.49 17.19
N LEU A 207 20.06 -9.42 18.12
CA LEU A 207 20.40 -9.22 19.54
C LEU A 207 21.89 -8.90 19.76
N ARG A 208 22.76 -9.49 18.94
CA ARG A 208 24.23 -9.29 18.99
C ARG A 208 24.73 -8.10 18.17
N SER A 209 23.87 -7.47 17.40
CA SER A 209 24.22 -6.35 16.51
C SER A 209 24.29 -5.00 17.26
N ASN A 210 24.53 -3.92 16.51
CA ASN A 210 24.46 -2.54 17.00
C ASN A 210 23.06 -1.89 16.85
N PHE A 211 22.02 -2.65 16.47
CA PHE A 211 20.66 -2.09 16.42
C PHE A 211 20.19 -1.60 17.82
N PRO A 212 19.30 -0.58 17.87
CA PRO A 212 18.80 -0.02 19.12
C PRO A 212 18.12 -1.07 20.01
N THR A 213 18.10 -0.77 21.32
CA THR A 213 17.49 -1.64 22.34
C THR A 213 16.05 -2.00 22.00
N ASP A 214 15.26 -1.06 21.47
CA ASP A 214 13.87 -1.33 21.08
C ASP A 214 13.76 -2.42 20.01
N THR A 215 14.60 -2.38 18.97
CA THR A 215 14.68 -3.41 17.92
C THR A 215 15.09 -4.75 18.51
N LYS A 216 16.06 -4.75 19.43
CA LYS A 216 16.53 -5.97 20.11
C LYS A 216 15.44 -6.58 21.00
N ASN A 217 14.71 -5.76 21.74
CA ASN A 217 13.60 -6.21 22.58
C ASN A 217 12.48 -6.87 21.77
N LYS A 218 12.26 -6.45 20.51
CA LYS A 218 11.31 -7.13 19.60
C LYS A 218 11.83 -8.45 19.05
N ALA A 219 13.15 -8.68 19.07
CA ALA A 219 13.77 -9.90 18.56
C ALA A 219 13.92 -11.00 19.62
N GLN A 220 13.63 -10.70 20.90
CA GLN A 220 13.59 -11.66 22.01
C GLN A 220 12.27 -12.44 22.01
#